data_AF-A0AAW7U5H2-F1
#
_entry.id   AF-A0AAW7U5H2-F1
#
_cell.length_a   1.000
_cell.length_b   1.000
_cell.length_c   1.000
_cell.angle_alpha   90.00
_cell.angle_beta   90.00
_cell.angle_gamma   90.00
#
_symmetry.space_group_name_H-M   'P 1'
#
loop_
_entity.id
_entity.type
_entity.pdbx_description
1 polymer ?
#
loop_
_entity_poly.entity_id
_entity_poly.type
_entity_poly.pdbx_seq_one_letter_code
_entity_poly.pdbx_strand_id
1 'polypeptide(L)'
;MRTFFSIIFLIVAVTFFHMFGLVAFISTEPAIPKGIMLSGTLAVSLITLMAGLASNRFKRWQLSSGLVMLASGVGMLGIICFFIAWSGRPTPSGGMIREILESFHSYFSGSSILIIYILAATRLLTWHKQVAAIENRISALKQRIQRL
;
A
#
# COMPACT_ATOMS: atom_id res chain seq x y z
N MET A 1 20.48 -13.55 -3.61
CA MET A 1 19.42 -13.59 -4.64
C MET A 1 18.00 -13.58 -4.07
N ARG A 2 17.63 -14.45 -3.10
CA ARG A 2 16.23 -14.54 -2.61
C ARG A 2 15.67 -13.25 -2.00
N THR A 3 16.48 -12.51 -1.25
CA THR A 3 16.11 -11.20 -0.69
C THR A 3 15.88 -10.16 -1.79
N PHE A 4 16.68 -10.19 -2.86
CA PHE A 4 16.56 -9.28 -3.99
C PHE A 4 15.24 -9.48 -4.74
N PHE A 5 14.89 -10.73 -5.07
CA PHE A 5 13.60 -11.03 -5.70
C PHE A 5 12.42 -10.64 -4.82
N SER A 6 12.49 -10.87 -3.51
CA SER A 6 11.45 -10.43 -2.57
C SER A 6 11.26 -8.91 -2.61
N ILE A 7 12.35 -8.14 -2.59
CA ILE A 7 12.29 -6.67 -2.68
C ILE A 7 11.63 -6.23 -3.99
N ILE A 8 12.01 -6.82 -5.13
CA ILE A 8 11.39 -6.48 -6.43
C ILE A 8 9.89 -6.72 -6.39
N PHE A 9 9.45 -7.91 -5.97
CA PHE A 9 8.01 -8.21 -5.91
C PHE A 9 7.25 -7.30 -4.94
N LEU A 10 7.86 -6.92 -3.81
CA LEU A 10 7.25 -5.97 -2.87
C LEU A 10 7.14 -4.56 -3.45
N ILE A 11 8.15 -4.08 -4.20
CA ILE A 11 8.09 -2.80 -4.91
C ILE A 11 6.97 -2.83 -5.95
N VAL A 12 6.90 -3.90 -6.74
CA VAL A 12 5.83 -4.08 -7.74
C VAL A 12 4.47 -4.11 -7.06
N ALA A 13 4.33 -4.78 -5.91
CA ALA A 13 3.11 -4.79 -5.13
C ALA A 13 2.71 -3.38 -4.67
N VAL A 14 3.67 -2.57 -4.18
CA VAL A 14 3.42 -1.15 -3.83
C VAL A 14 2.87 -0.40 -5.03
N THR A 15 3.45 -0.57 -6.21
CA THR A 15 2.97 0.09 -7.43
C THR A 15 1.52 -0.29 -7.73
N PHE A 16 1.15 -1.57 -7.67
CA PHE A 16 -0.23 -1.99 -7.97
C PHE A 16 -1.24 -1.59 -6.89
N PHE A 17 -0.89 -1.65 -5.60
CA PHE A 17 -1.75 -1.11 -4.54
C PHE A 17 -1.93 0.41 -4.70
N HIS A 18 -0.88 1.10 -5.08
CA HIS A 18 -0.96 2.52 -5.39
C HIS A 18 -1.90 2.81 -6.56
N MET A 19 -1.80 2.04 -7.67
CA MET A 19 -2.71 2.15 -8.81
C MET A 19 -4.16 1.84 -8.45
N PHE A 20 -4.40 0.81 -7.63
CA PHE A 20 -5.73 0.49 -7.11
C PHE A 20 -6.33 1.69 -6.34
N GLY A 21 -5.53 2.32 -5.49
CA GLY A 21 -5.92 3.52 -4.78
C GLY A 21 -6.27 4.68 -5.72
N LEU A 22 -5.45 4.94 -6.73
CA LEU A 22 -5.70 6.01 -7.72
C LEU A 22 -6.98 5.76 -8.52
N VAL A 23 -7.20 4.54 -9.01
CA VAL A 23 -8.43 4.17 -9.75
C VAL A 23 -9.69 4.43 -8.91
N ALA A 24 -9.60 4.27 -7.59
CA ALA A 24 -10.73 4.56 -6.72
C ALA A 24 -11.11 6.04 -6.66
N PHE A 25 -10.17 6.95 -6.87
CA PHE A 25 -10.47 8.38 -6.97
C PHE A 25 -11.08 8.79 -8.31
N ILE A 26 -10.88 8.00 -9.37
CA ILE A 26 -11.42 8.30 -10.71
C ILE A 26 -12.96 8.28 -10.67
N SER A 27 -13.60 9.37 -11.06
CA SER A 27 -15.07 9.55 -11.10
C SER A 27 -15.66 9.57 -12.49
N THR A 28 -14.84 9.71 -13.54
CA THR A 28 -15.29 9.82 -14.93
C THR A 28 -15.74 8.49 -15.54
N GLU A 29 -15.37 7.36 -14.93
CA GLU A 29 -15.70 6.03 -15.42
C GLU A 29 -17.07 5.55 -14.92
N PRO A 30 -17.90 4.90 -15.78
CA PRO A 30 -19.10 4.22 -15.33
C PRO A 30 -18.77 3.14 -14.28
N ALA A 31 -19.72 2.85 -13.38
CA ALA A 31 -19.49 2.00 -12.20
C ALA A 31 -18.96 0.60 -12.54
N ILE A 32 -19.44 -0.01 -13.63
CA ILE A 32 -19.05 -1.37 -14.04
C ILE A 32 -17.58 -1.43 -14.53
N PRO A 33 -17.15 -0.63 -15.53
CA PRO A 33 -15.74 -0.51 -15.91
C PRO A 33 -14.81 -0.22 -14.73
N LYS A 34 -15.20 0.71 -13.84
CA LYS A 34 -14.43 1.05 -12.64
C LYS A 34 -14.26 -0.15 -11.70
N GLY A 35 -15.33 -0.93 -11.49
CA GLY A 35 -15.27 -2.15 -10.68
C GLY A 35 -14.33 -3.22 -11.28
N ILE A 36 -14.33 -3.37 -12.60
CA ILE A 36 -13.41 -4.28 -13.31
C ILE A 36 -11.95 -3.83 -13.14
N MET A 37 -11.68 -2.54 -13.30
CA MET A 37 -10.32 -1.99 -13.10
C MET A 37 -9.85 -2.16 -11.65
N LEU A 38 -10.71 -1.89 -10.66
CA LEU A 38 -10.40 -2.07 -9.24
C LEU A 38 -10.13 -3.54 -8.91
N SER A 39 -10.97 -4.45 -9.37
CA SER A 39 -10.78 -5.89 -9.11
C SER A 39 -9.52 -6.44 -9.78
N GLY A 40 -9.24 -6.04 -11.03
CA GLY A 40 -8.02 -6.45 -11.73
C GLY A 40 -6.76 -5.92 -11.06
N THR A 41 -6.70 -4.63 -10.72
CA THR A 41 -5.55 -4.04 -10.03
C THR A 41 -5.34 -4.63 -8.63
N LEU A 42 -6.41 -4.91 -7.90
CA LEU A 42 -6.34 -5.58 -6.60
C LEU A 42 -5.84 -7.02 -6.71
N ALA A 43 -6.30 -7.77 -7.71
CA ALA A 43 -5.83 -9.14 -7.92
C ALA A 43 -4.32 -9.17 -8.18
N VAL A 44 -3.82 -8.29 -9.05
CA VAL A 44 -2.38 -8.21 -9.35
C VAL A 44 -1.58 -7.74 -8.13
N SER A 45 -2.08 -6.77 -7.35
CA SER A 45 -1.39 -6.31 -6.14
C SER A 45 -1.27 -7.42 -5.09
N LEU A 46 -2.31 -8.23 -4.92
CA LEU A 46 -2.29 -9.37 -3.99
C LEU A 46 -1.35 -10.48 -4.47
N ILE A 47 -1.39 -10.83 -5.76
CA ILE A 47 -0.50 -11.85 -6.34
C ILE A 47 0.96 -11.45 -6.16
N THR A 48 1.31 -10.20 -6.49
CA THR A 48 2.69 -9.70 -6.38
C THR A 48 3.14 -9.59 -4.93
N LEU A 49 2.27 -9.15 -4.02
CA LEU A 49 2.55 -9.17 -2.58
C LEU A 49 2.82 -10.60 -2.10
N MET A 50 1.96 -11.55 -2.43
CA MET A 50 2.11 -12.95 -2.04
C MET A 50 3.38 -13.57 -2.61
N ALA A 51 3.75 -13.27 -3.86
CA ALA A 51 5.01 -13.69 -4.46
C ALA A 51 6.22 -13.12 -3.71
N GLY A 52 6.17 -11.84 -3.32
CA GLY A 52 7.21 -11.19 -2.52
C GLY A 52 7.37 -11.79 -1.13
N LEU A 53 6.24 -12.08 -0.47
CA LEU A 53 6.22 -12.76 0.83
C LEU A 53 6.72 -14.20 0.75
N ALA A 54 6.26 -14.97 -0.24
CA ALA A 54 6.66 -16.36 -0.46
C ALA A 54 8.17 -16.46 -0.76
N SER A 55 8.71 -15.52 -1.52
CA SER A 55 10.16 -15.43 -1.81
C SER A 55 11.00 -15.30 -0.53
N ASN A 56 10.46 -14.62 0.50
CA ASN A 56 11.07 -14.48 1.83
C ASN A 56 10.54 -15.51 2.85
N ARG A 57 9.86 -16.57 2.40
CA ARG A 57 9.22 -17.61 3.25
C ARG A 57 8.32 -17.03 4.35
N PHE A 58 7.63 -15.93 4.04
CA PHE A 58 6.76 -15.23 5.00
C PHE A 58 7.48 -14.76 6.26
N LYS A 59 8.82 -14.64 6.24
CA LYS A 59 9.58 -14.10 7.36
C LYS A 59 9.19 -12.64 7.58
N ARG A 60 8.67 -12.32 8.77
CA ARG A 60 8.15 -10.99 9.13
C ARG A 60 7.13 -10.47 8.11
N TRP A 61 6.23 -11.34 7.65
CA TRP A 61 5.22 -10.98 6.66
C TRP A 61 4.33 -9.82 7.11
N GLN A 62 4.05 -9.72 8.42
CA GLN A 62 3.27 -8.61 8.98
C GLN A 62 3.94 -7.26 8.74
N LEU A 63 5.26 -7.19 8.96
CA LEU A 63 6.04 -5.98 8.71
C LEU A 63 6.05 -5.62 7.23
N SER A 64 6.32 -6.61 6.37
CA SER A 64 6.44 -6.38 4.93
C SER A 64 5.11 -5.91 4.33
N SER A 65 4.01 -6.62 4.61
CA SER A 65 2.67 -6.21 4.14
C SER A 65 2.24 -4.87 4.71
N GLY A 66 2.51 -4.62 6.00
CA GLY A 66 2.20 -3.34 6.64
C GLY A 66 2.95 -2.18 5.99
N LEU A 67 4.23 -2.35 5.66
CA LEU A 67 5.03 -1.35 4.94
C LEU A 67 4.52 -1.13 3.51
N VAL A 68 4.15 -2.20 2.78
CA VAL A 68 3.57 -2.06 1.43
C VAL A 68 2.31 -1.23 1.46
N MET A 69 1.38 -1.52 2.37
CA MET A 69 0.13 -0.77 2.51
C MET A 69 0.36 0.68 2.92
N LEU A 70 1.27 0.91 3.89
CA LEU A 70 1.61 2.26 4.33
C LEU A 70 2.26 3.09 3.21
N ALA A 71 3.24 2.52 2.51
CA ALA A 71 3.93 3.18 1.40
C ALA A 71 2.95 3.53 0.26
N SER A 72 2.04 2.60 -0.07
CA SER A 72 1.02 2.82 -1.09
C SER A 72 0.07 3.96 -0.71
N GLY A 73 -0.39 3.98 0.54
CA GLY A 73 -1.27 5.03 1.08
C GLY A 73 -0.60 6.40 1.16
N VAL A 74 0.64 6.46 1.66
CA VAL A 74 1.42 7.71 1.73
C VAL A 74 1.73 8.24 0.33
N GLY A 75 2.13 7.37 -0.60
CA GLY A 75 2.34 7.76 -1.99
C GLY A 75 1.09 8.35 -2.62
N MET A 76 -0.07 7.74 -2.38
CA MET A 76 -1.36 8.23 -2.88
C MET A 76 -1.70 9.61 -2.31
N LEU A 77 -1.54 9.78 -0.99
CA LEU A 77 -1.73 11.07 -0.34
C LEU A 77 -0.80 12.14 -0.91
N GLY A 78 0.47 11.80 -1.16
CA GLY A 78 1.44 12.70 -1.78
C GLY A 78 1.03 13.18 -3.17
N ILE A 79 0.50 12.29 -4.02
CA ILE A 79 0.00 12.65 -5.35
C ILE A 79 -1.21 13.58 -5.25
N ILE A 80 -2.17 13.28 -4.37
CA ILE A 80 -3.35 14.13 -4.17
C ILE A 80 -2.92 15.53 -3.70
N CYS A 81 -2.02 15.60 -2.70
CA CYS A 81 -1.48 16.88 -2.23
C CYS A 81 -0.73 17.64 -3.33
N PHE A 82 0.06 16.94 -4.16
CA PHE A 82 0.77 17.54 -5.29
C PHE A 82 -0.20 18.18 -6.29
N PHE A 83 -1.24 17.44 -6.67
CA PHE A 83 -2.27 17.91 -7.59
C PHE A 83 -3.09 19.09 -7.03
N ILE A 84 -3.42 19.07 -5.74
CA ILE A 84 -4.08 20.20 -5.06
C ILE A 84 -3.16 21.43 -5.01
N ALA A 85 -1.87 21.25 -4.69
CA ALA A 85 -0.91 22.37 -4.66
C ALA A 85 -0.68 22.97 -6.05
N TRP A 86 -0.80 22.16 -7.11
CA TRP A 86 -0.60 22.58 -8.49
C TRP A 86 -1.83 23.28 -9.09
N SER A 87 -3.05 22.89 -8.70
CA SER A 87 -4.29 23.43 -9.26
C SER A 87 -4.46 24.95 -9.06
N GLY A 88 -3.79 25.53 -8.07
CA GLY A 88 -3.78 26.97 -7.81
C GLY A 88 -2.83 27.80 -8.70
N ARG A 89 -2.08 27.19 -9.63
CA ARG A 89 -1.09 27.91 -10.45
C ARG A 89 -1.59 28.21 -11.87
N PRO A 90 -1.52 29.47 -12.35
CA PRO A 90 -1.82 29.80 -13.74
C PRO A 90 -0.67 29.26 -14.63
N THR A 91 -0.94 28.23 -15.42
CA THR A 91 0.03 27.65 -16.36
C THR A 91 -0.59 27.44 -17.75
N PRO A 92 0.19 27.54 -18.85
CA PRO A 92 -0.32 27.34 -20.21
C PRO A 92 -0.84 25.92 -20.47
N SER A 93 -0.34 24.94 -19.71
CA SER A 93 -0.78 23.54 -19.68
C SER A 93 -1.95 23.28 -18.72
N GLY A 94 -2.56 24.34 -18.17
CA GLY A 94 -3.60 24.27 -17.14
C GLY A 94 -4.83 23.45 -17.55
N GLY A 95 -5.09 23.29 -18.85
CA GLY A 95 -6.18 22.44 -19.35
C GLY A 95 -6.01 20.97 -18.98
N MET A 96 -4.85 20.36 -19.29
CA MET A 96 -4.62 18.92 -19.08
C MET A 96 -4.60 18.54 -17.60
N ILE A 97 -3.97 19.37 -16.75
CA ILE A 97 -3.89 19.09 -15.30
C ILE A 97 -5.24 19.28 -14.63
N ARG A 98 -6.01 20.28 -15.07
CA ARG A 98 -7.37 20.51 -14.58
C ARG A 98 -8.32 19.39 -14.99
N GLU A 99 -8.22 18.90 -16.23
CA GLU A 99 -9.00 17.76 -16.71
C GLU A 99 -8.70 16.48 -15.91
N ILE A 100 -7.42 16.23 -15.59
CA ILE A 100 -7.04 15.16 -14.66
C ILE A 100 -7.67 15.41 -13.29
N LEU A 101 -7.58 16.61 -12.73
CA LEU A 101 -8.16 16.92 -11.41
C LEU A 101 -9.67 16.71 -11.36
N GLU A 102 -10.38 17.10 -12.42
CA GLU A 102 -11.83 16.93 -12.59
C GLU A 102 -12.20 15.44 -12.70
N SER A 103 -11.27 14.58 -13.14
CA SER A 103 -11.46 13.14 -13.10
C SER A 103 -11.31 12.52 -11.71
N PHE A 104 -10.72 13.20 -10.72
CA PHE A 104 -10.47 12.71 -9.35
C PHE A 104 -11.52 13.17 -8.33
N HIS A 105 -12.82 13.10 -8.66
CA HIS A 105 -13.88 13.57 -7.76
C HIS A 105 -14.52 12.50 -6.88
N SER A 106 -14.11 11.23 -6.97
CA SER A 106 -14.65 10.15 -6.13
C SER A 106 -13.98 10.12 -4.74
N TYR A 107 -13.97 11.26 -4.05
CA TYR A 107 -13.29 11.44 -2.76
C TYR A 107 -13.76 10.45 -1.69
N PHE A 108 -15.04 10.07 -1.68
CA PHE A 108 -15.54 9.07 -0.74
C PHE A 108 -14.91 7.69 -0.97
N SER A 109 -14.87 7.22 -2.23
CA SER A 109 -14.29 5.92 -2.59
C SER A 109 -12.78 5.90 -2.34
N GLY A 110 -12.08 6.93 -2.81
CA GLY A 110 -10.64 7.08 -2.62
C GLY A 110 -10.22 7.21 -1.16
N SER A 111 -10.91 8.06 -0.38
CA SER A 111 -10.63 8.22 1.06
C SER A 111 -10.93 6.96 1.85
N SER A 112 -11.96 6.21 1.49
CA SER A 112 -12.28 4.92 2.12
C SER A 112 -11.12 3.93 1.95
N ILE A 113 -10.53 3.85 0.76
CA ILE A 113 -9.39 2.97 0.50
C ILE A 113 -8.14 3.43 1.26
N LEU A 114 -7.91 4.74 1.33
CA LEU A 114 -6.79 5.31 2.10
C LEU A 114 -6.92 4.97 3.60
N ILE A 115 -8.13 5.08 4.16
CA ILE A 115 -8.42 4.68 5.54
C ILE A 115 -8.18 3.19 5.74
N ILE A 116 -8.64 2.34 4.81
CA ILE A 116 -8.41 0.89 4.87
C ILE A 116 -6.92 0.57 4.88
N TYR A 117 -6.12 1.24 4.04
CA TYR A 117 -4.66 1.06 4.02
C TYR A 117 -4.02 1.44 5.34
N ILE A 118 -4.39 2.60 5.91
CA ILE A 118 -3.84 3.05 7.19
C ILE A 118 -4.23 2.09 8.32
N LEU A 119 -5.49 1.67 8.40
CA LEU A 119 -5.97 0.76 9.43
C LEU A 119 -5.30 -0.61 9.32
N ALA A 120 -5.23 -1.18 8.11
CA ALA A 120 -4.59 -2.46 7.87
C ALA A 120 -3.08 -2.39 8.15
N ALA A 121 -2.39 -1.36 7.67
CA ALA A 121 -0.97 -1.14 7.95
C ALA A 121 -0.70 -1.00 9.45
N THR A 122 -1.47 -0.17 10.15
CA THR A 122 -1.34 0.05 11.60
C THR A 122 -1.54 -1.25 12.37
N ARG A 123 -2.58 -2.01 11.99
CA ARG A 123 -2.88 -3.30 12.62
C ARG A 123 -1.73 -4.29 12.43
N LEU A 124 -1.22 -4.42 11.20
CA LEU A 124 -0.12 -5.33 10.87
C LEU A 124 1.19 -4.95 11.57
N LEU A 125 1.53 -3.65 11.59
CA LEU A 125 2.74 -3.16 12.24
C LEU A 125 2.69 -3.32 13.76
N THR A 126 1.52 -3.11 14.36
CA THR A 126 1.31 -3.35 15.80
C THR A 126 1.43 -4.84 16.13
N TRP A 127 0.83 -5.69 15.30
CA TRP A 127 0.94 -7.14 15.45
C TRP A 127 2.40 -7.60 15.33
N HIS A 128 3.15 -7.07 14.37
CA HIS A 128 4.57 -7.35 14.25
C HIS A 128 5.35 -7.05 15.53
N LYS A 129 5.12 -5.87 16.14
CA LYS A 129 5.76 -5.49 17.41
C LYS A 129 5.42 -6.46 18.54
N GLN A 130 4.17 -6.90 18.64
CA GLN A 130 3.74 -7.87 19.65
C GLN A 130 4.44 -9.22 19.47
N VAL A 131 4.49 -9.74 18.23
CA VAL A 131 5.17 -11.02 17.93
C VAL A 131 6.67 -10.92 18.23
N ALA A 132 7.33 -9.84 17.80
CA ALA A 132 8.75 -9.63 18.06
C ALA A 132 9.06 -9.55 19.57
N ALA A 133 8.19 -8.91 20.35
CA ALA A 133 8.35 -8.85 21.81
C ALA A 133 8.27 -10.25 22.46
N ILE A 134 7.35 -11.10 21.97
CA ILE A 134 7.21 -12.48 22.44
C ILE A 134 8.44 -13.32 22.06
N GLU A 135 8.90 -13.23 20.81
CA GLU A 135 10.10 -13.92 20.34
C GLU A 135 11.33 -13.57 21.19
N ASN A 136 11.51 -12.29 21.53
CA ASN A 136 12.59 -11.83 22.39
C ASN A 136 12.49 -12.40 23.82
N ARG A 137 11.29 -12.43 24.41
CA ARG A 137 11.06 -13.02 25.74
C ARG A 137 11.38 -14.51 25.76
N ILE A 138 10.93 -15.26 24.75
CA ILE A 138 11.23 -16.69 24.62
C ILE A 138 12.74 -16.92 24.48
N SER A 139 13.42 -16.09 23.69
CA SER A 139 14.87 -16.18 23.48
C SER A 139 15.65 -15.94 24.79
N ALA A 140 15.25 -14.93 25.57
CA ALA A 140 15.85 -14.64 26.88
C ALA A 140 15.63 -15.79 27.88
N LEU A 141 14.43 -16.40 27.90
CA LEU A 141 14.15 -17.57 28.74
C LEU A 141 15.01 -18.77 28.36
N LYS A 142 15.14 -19.07 27.05
CA LYS A 142 16.00 -20.15 26.56
C LYS A 142 17.46 -19.96 26.98
N GLN A 143 17.98 -18.73 26.89
CA GLN A 143 19.33 -18.42 27.33
C GLN A 143 19.52 -18.60 28.84
N ARG A 144 18.50 -18.30 29.66
CA ARG A 144 18.56 -18.54 31.11
C ARG A 144 18.60 -20.03 31.44
N ILE A 145 17.76 -20.83 30.77
CA ILE A 145 17.73 -22.29 30.98
C ILE A 145 19.07 -22.93 30.57
N GLN A 146 19.69 -22.47 29.48
CA GLN A 146 21.00 -22.98 29.03
C GLN A 146 22.17 -22.62 29.96
N ARG A 147 21.99 -21.67 30.89
CA ARG A 147 22.99 -21.26 31.87
C ARG A 147 22.83 -21.95 33.23
N LEU A 148 21.75 -22.70 33.42
CA LEU A 148 21.48 -23.55 34.58
C LEU A 148 21.94 -24.98 34.28
#